data_AF-A0A933AU80-F1
#
_entry.id   AF-A0A933AU80-F1
#
_cell.length_a   1.000
_cell.length_b   1.000
_cell.length_c   1.000
_cell.angle_alpha   90.00
_cell.angle_beta   90.00
_cell.angle_gamma   90.00
#
_symmetry.space_group_name_H-M   'P 1'
#
loop_
_entity.id
_entity.type
_entity.pdbx_description
1 polymer ?
#
loop_
_entity_poly.entity_id
_entity_poly.type
_entity_poly.pdbx_seq_one_letter_code
_entity_poly.pdbx_strand_id
1 'polypeptide(L)'
;MSKEKIVLDREFEISPFSEVCGGCRHLRDHGVNRACDAFPDGIPLEIWRGQNDHQRPYPGDHGIQFEPIDTPYMRQKFPEYFREKKPGEAA
;
A
#
# COMPACT_ATOMS: atom_id res chain seq x y z
N MET A 1 -1.16 14.74 41.58
CA MET A 1 -0.68 15.62 40.50
C MET A 1 -0.70 14.80 39.22
N SER A 2 -1.87 14.79 38.57
CA SER A 2 -2.10 14.13 37.29
C SER A 2 -1.12 14.67 36.26
N LYS A 3 -0.34 13.80 35.61
CA LYS A 3 0.48 14.17 34.47
C LYS A 3 -0.47 14.62 33.35
N GLU A 4 -0.58 15.91 33.13
CA GLU A 4 -1.12 16.44 31.89
C GLU A 4 -0.23 15.96 30.75
N LYS A 5 -0.76 15.05 29.92
CA LYS A 5 -0.17 14.76 28.62
C LYS A 5 -0.57 15.91 27.72
N ILE A 6 0.36 16.83 27.47
CA ILE A 6 0.26 17.72 26.32
C ILE A 6 0.35 16.84 25.08
N VAL A 7 -0.75 16.73 24.34
CA VAL A 7 -0.81 16.09 23.03
C VAL A 7 -1.06 17.19 22.03
N LEU A 8 0.00 17.65 21.35
CA LEU A 8 -0.10 18.73 20.37
C LEU A 8 -0.61 18.24 19.00
N ASP A 9 -0.60 16.93 18.73
CA ASP A 9 -1.14 16.29 17.52
C ASP A 9 -0.80 14.78 17.53
N ARG A 10 -1.73 13.96 18.04
CA ARG A 10 -1.72 12.48 17.89
C ARG A 10 -2.38 12.04 16.58
N GLU A 11 -2.50 12.93 15.62
CA GLU A 11 -3.31 12.72 14.42
C GLU A 11 -2.62 11.81 13.42
N PHE A 12 -2.72 10.52 13.74
CA PHE A 12 -2.39 9.37 12.92
C PHE A 12 -0.95 8.89 13.07
N GLU A 13 -0.78 7.84 13.88
CA GLU A 13 0.33 6.89 13.83
C GLU A 13 0.32 6.16 12.46
N ILE A 14 0.48 6.91 11.37
CA ILE A 14 0.58 6.35 10.03
C ILE A 14 1.96 5.71 9.97
N SER A 15 1.99 4.37 9.98
CA SER A 15 3.22 3.62 9.79
C SER A 15 3.95 4.17 8.55
N PRO A 16 5.27 4.43 8.64
CA PRO A 16 6.07 4.83 7.48
C PRO A 16 6.21 3.69 6.46
N PHE A 17 5.77 2.47 6.81
CA PHE A 17 5.79 1.30 5.95
C PHE A 17 4.35 0.81 5.68
N SER A 18 4.11 0.40 4.44
CA SER A 18 2.87 -0.26 4.02
C SER A 18 3.19 -1.68 3.56
N GLU A 19 2.51 -2.67 4.13
CA GLU A 19 2.66 -4.07 3.71
C GLU A 19 2.10 -4.32 2.30
N VAL A 20 1.12 -3.51 1.87
CA VAL A 20 0.61 -3.54 0.50
C VAL A 20 1.59 -2.83 -0.44
N CYS A 21 1.94 -1.58 -0.16
CA CYS A 21 2.71 -0.79 -1.14
C CYS A 21 4.18 -1.21 -1.23
N GLY A 22 4.77 -1.70 -0.13
CA GLY A 22 6.19 -2.06 -0.07
C GLY A 22 6.59 -3.20 -1.02
N GLY A 23 5.63 -4.04 -1.43
CA GLY A 23 5.84 -5.09 -2.41
C GLY A 23 5.52 -4.69 -3.85
N CYS A 24 5.09 -3.45 -4.10
CA CYS A 24 4.62 -2.99 -5.41
C CYS A 24 5.70 -2.25 -6.20
N ARG A 25 5.78 -2.52 -7.51
CA ARG A 25 6.75 -1.87 -8.41
C ARG A 25 6.54 -0.36 -8.57
N HIS A 26 5.33 0.13 -8.30
CA HIS A 26 4.94 1.54 -8.54
C HIS A 26 5.24 2.46 -7.38
N LEU A 27 5.65 1.92 -6.21
CA LEU A 27 5.96 2.74 -5.04
C LEU A 27 7.20 3.60 -5.31
N ARG A 28 7.07 4.92 -5.13
CA ARG A 28 8.15 5.88 -5.32
C ARG A 28 8.90 6.12 -4.01
N ASP A 29 10.18 6.47 -4.12
CA ASP A 29 11.03 6.92 -3.02
C ASP A 29 10.96 6.02 -1.77
N HIS A 30 10.83 4.71 -1.97
CA HIS A 30 10.67 3.73 -0.88
C HIS A 30 9.53 4.06 0.11
N GLY A 31 8.51 4.80 -0.32
CA GLY A 31 7.35 5.15 0.49
C GLY A 31 7.51 6.38 1.38
N VAL A 32 8.64 7.12 1.31
CA VAL A 32 8.89 8.32 2.14
C VAL A 32 7.76 9.34 2.03
N ASN A 33 7.24 9.56 0.82
CA ASN A 33 6.15 10.51 0.56
C ASN A 33 4.77 9.85 0.46
N ARG A 34 4.65 8.54 0.76
CA ARG A 34 3.46 7.72 0.49
C ARG A 34 2.86 7.98 -0.90
N ALA A 35 3.68 8.00 -1.95
CA ALA A 35 3.24 8.27 -3.31
C ALA A 35 3.64 7.13 -4.26
N CYS A 36 2.85 6.93 -5.31
CA CYS A 36 3.13 5.95 -6.36
C CYS A 36 2.66 6.48 -7.72
N ASP A 37 2.83 5.67 -8.77
CA ASP A 37 2.36 6.05 -10.10
C ASP A 37 0.85 6.20 -10.21
N ALA A 38 0.10 5.39 -9.47
CA ALA A 38 -1.36 5.48 -9.38
C ALA A 38 -1.83 6.72 -8.60
N PHE A 39 -1.09 7.11 -7.55
CA PHE A 39 -1.44 8.22 -6.66
C PHE A 39 -0.22 9.14 -6.45
N PRO A 40 0.08 10.02 -7.41
CA PRO A 40 1.26 10.88 -7.34
C PRO A 40 1.19 11.88 -6.17
N ASP A 41 -0.01 12.29 -5.78
CA ASP A 41 -0.26 13.28 -4.72
C ASP A 41 -0.50 12.65 -3.34
N GLY A 42 -0.43 11.32 -3.23
CA GLY A 42 -0.55 10.60 -1.97
C GLY A 42 -1.52 9.43 -2.04
N ILE A 43 -1.03 8.27 -1.57
CA ILE A 43 -1.78 7.02 -1.50
C ILE A 43 -2.88 7.14 -0.42
N PRO A 44 -4.14 6.77 -0.73
CA PRO A 44 -5.22 6.69 0.25
C PRO A 44 -4.84 5.84 1.47
N LEU A 45 -5.25 6.27 2.67
CA LEU A 45 -4.89 5.57 3.91
C LEU A 45 -5.44 4.15 3.97
N GLU A 46 -6.57 3.88 3.34
CA GLU A 46 -7.16 2.54 3.23
C GLU A 46 -6.20 1.56 2.53
N ILE A 47 -5.62 1.98 1.40
CA ILE A 47 -4.61 1.21 0.67
C ILE A 47 -3.31 1.15 1.49
N TRP A 48 -2.86 2.30 2.01
CA TRP A 48 -1.60 2.38 2.75
C TRP A 48 -1.59 1.47 4.00
N ARG A 49 -2.72 1.39 4.72
CA ARG A 49 -2.90 0.55 5.90
C ARG A 49 -3.24 -0.91 5.58
N GLY A 50 -3.36 -1.26 4.29
CA GLY A 50 -3.67 -2.62 3.84
C GLY A 50 -5.12 -3.06 4.05
N GLN A 51 -6.04 -2.10 4.23
CA GLN A 51 -7.48 -2.39 4.22
C GLN A 51 -7.98 -2.68 2.79
N ASN A 52 -7.20 -2.26 1.79
CA ASN A 52 -7.39 -2.55 0.38
C ASN A 52 -6.04 -2.97 -0.21
N ASP A 53 -5.99 -4.10 -0.92
CA ASP A 53 -4.76 -4.66 -1.50
C ASP A 53 -4.36 -4.01 -2.84
N HIS A 54 -5.17 -3.05 -3.31
CA HIS A 54 -5.03 -2.33 -4.56
C HIS A 54 -4.92 -3.23 -5.80
N GLN A 55 -5.41 -4.48 -5.76
CA GLN A 55 -5.38 -5.38 -6.92
C GLN A 55 -6.58 -5.23 -7.86
N ARG A 56 -7.40 -4.21 -7.62
CA ARG A 56 -8.69 -3.93 -8.25
C ARG A 56 -8.76 -2.42 -8.50
N PRO A 57 -9.47 -1.95 -9.55
CA PRO A 57 -9.56 -0.53 -9.83
C PRO A 57 -10.04 0.26 -8.61
N TYR A 58 -9.34 1.35 -8.30
CA TYR A 58 -9.68 2.23 -7.18
C TYR A 58 -9.92 3.66 -7.69
N PRO A 59 -10.87 4.42 -7.13
CA PRO A 59 -11.11 5.81 -7.55
C PRO A 59 -9.82 6.65 -7.54
N GLY A 60 -9.44 7.14 -8.73
CA GLY A 60 -8.27 8.00 -8.89
C GLY A 60 -6.93 7.26 -9.07
N ASP A 61 -6.92 5.94 -9.25
CA ASP A 61 -5.70 5.12 -9.46
C ASP A 61 -5.05 5.28 -10.85
N HIS A 62 -5.62 6.12 -11.72
CA HIS A 62 -5.20 6.31 -13.12
C HIS A 62 -5.11 5.00 -13.93
N GLY A 63 -5.89 3.98 -13.55
CA GLY A 63 -5.89 2.67 -14.18
C GLY A 63 -4.68 1.80 -13.82
N ILE A 64 -3.90 2.19 -12.80
CA ILE A 64 -2.72 1.46 -12.35
C ILE A 64 -3.05 0.76 -11.03
N GLN A 65 -3.03 -0.57 -11.03
CA GLN A 65 -3.24 -1.39 -9.84
C GLN A 65 -1.92 -1.95 -9.29
N PHE A 66 -2.02 -2.67 -8.18
CA PHE A 66 -0.91 -3.40 -7.58
C PHE A 66 -0.27 -4.36 -8.57
N GLU A 67 1.02 -4.14 -8.83
CA GLU A 67 1.88 -5.09 -9.54
C GLU A 67 3.08 -5.45 -8.63
N PRO A 68 3.25 -6.73 -8.27
CA PRO A 68 4.30 -7.16 -7.34
C PRO A 68 5.69 -7.03 -7.96
N ILE A 69 6.69 -6.70 -7.12
CA ILE A 69 8.10 -6.73 -7.52
C ILE A 69 8.51 -8.19 -7.79
N ASP A 70 8.82 -8.50 -9.05
CA ASP A 70 9.22 -9.83 -9.48
C ASP A 70 10.69 -10.14 -9.15
N THR A 71 10.92 -10.74 -7.98
CA THR A 71 12.25 -11.25 -7.58
C THR A 71 12.14 -12.67 -7.03
N PRO A 72 13.21 -13.48 -7.06
CA PRO A 72 13.21 -14.80 -6.43
C PRO A 72 12.81 -14.78 -4.95
N TYR A 73 13.25 -13.74 -4.21
CA TYR A 73 12.87 -13.54 -2.81
C TYR A 73 11.36 -13.33 -2.65
N MET A 74 10.76 -12.44 -3.44
CA MET A 74 9.32 -12.17 -3.38
C MET A 74 8.50 -13.37 -3.81
N ARG A 75 8.92 -14.10 -4.85
CA ARG A 75 8.27 -15.35 -5.29
C ARG A 75 8.29 -16.43 -4.22
N GLN A 76 9.40 -16.55 -3.49
CA GLN A 76 9.53 -17.50 -2.40
C GLN A 76 8.71 -17.09 -1.17
N LYS A 77 8.72 -15.80 -0.83
CA LYS A 77 8.12 -15.28 0.41
C LYS A 77 6.61 -15.04 0.31
N PHE A 78 6.15 -14.55 -0.84
CA PHE A 78 4.76 -14.18 -1.11
C PHE A 78 4.26 -14.85 -2.40
N PRO A 79 4.26 -16.19 -2.49
CA PRO A 79 3.88 -16.91 -3.70
C PRO A 79 2.46 -16.59 -4.17
N GLU A 80 1.57 -16.19 -3.26
CA GLU A 80 0.18 -15.79 -3.55
C GLU A 80 0.07 -14.59 -4.50
N TYR A 81 1.02 -13.65 -4.50
CA TYR A 81 1.01 -12.51 -5.42
C TYR A 81 1.31 -12.90 -6.87
N PHE A 82 1.87 -14.10 -7.09
CA PHE A 82 2.24 -14.61 -8.40
C PHE A 82 1.33 -15.75 -8.87
N ARG A 83 0.28 -16.08 -8.11
CA ARG A 83 -0.73 -17.05 -8.56
C ARG A 83 -1.60 -16.38 -9.61
N GLU A 84 -1.87 -17.08 -10.70
CA GLU A 84 -2.87 -16.66 -11.67
C GLU A 84 -4.23 -16.53 -10.95
N LYS A 85 -4.86 -15.36 -11.03
CA LYS A 85 -6.22 -15.18 -10.53
C LYS A 85 -7.15 -16.06 -11.36
N LYS A 86 -7.95 -16.90 -10.71
CA LYS A 86 -8.97 -17.68 -11.42
C LYS A 86 -10.00 -16.71 -12.01
N PRO A 87 -10.48 -16.96 -13.24
CA PRO A 87 -11.54 -16.14 -13.82
C PRO A 87 -12.78 -16.18 -12.90
N GLY A 88 -13.19 -15.02 -12.38
CA GLY A 88 -14.39 -14.87 -11.54
C GLY A 88 -14.19 -14.36 -10.11
N GLU A 89 -12.95 -14.23 -9.62
CA GLU A 89 -12.68 -13.52 -8.35
C GLU A 89 -12.71 -12.00 -8.58
N ALA A 90 -13.92 -11.47 -8.78
CA ALA A 90 -14.16 -10.08 -9.14
C ALA A 90 -13.89 -9.09 -8.00
N ALA A 91 -13.23 -8.00 -8.43
CA ALA A 91 -13.15 -6.61 -7.98
C ALA A 91 -14.10 -6.09 -6.89
#